data_AF-T1FF19-F1
#
_entry.id   AF-T1FF19-F1
#
_cell.length_a   1.000
_cell.length_b   1.000
_cell.length_c   1.000
_cell.angle_alpha   90.00
_cell.angle_beta   90.00
_cell.angle_gamma   90.00
#
_symmetry.space_group_name_H-M   'P 1'
#
loop_
_entity.id
_entity.type
_entity.pdbx_description
1 polymer ?
#
loop_
_entity_poly.entity_id
_entity_poly.type
_entity_poly.pdbx_seq_one_letter_code
_entity_poly.pdbx_strand_id
1 'polypeptide(L)'
;MAAAGDSRFKMNNKLNFTASQLRGLISDPFTKQSLISKYHLPEKRSIDRAWEMLDKLVKLCQHQRMNLKHSPPYILDILPDIYLQMKLIQNHYGGKWHELMEIDYFVVFMINLYDKCEKCMELFSNHSYNIYNEDSIGRLVE
;
A
#
# COMPACT_ATOMS: atom_id res chain seq x y z
N MET A 1 49.70 49.08 -29.52
CA MET A 1 48.29 48.70 -29.78
C MET A 1 48.10 47.25 -29.39
N ALA A 2 46.92 46.93 -28.85
CA ALA A 2 46.41 45.62 -28.41
C ALA A 2 46.87 45.14 -27.02
N ALA A 3 46.15 45.62 -26.00
CA ALA A 3 45.93 44.91 -24.74
C ALA A 3 44.70 44.00 -24.91
N ALA A 4 44.80 42.73 -24.54
CA ALA A 4 43.69 41.78 -24.43
C ALA A 4 44.18 40.65 -23.51
N GLY A 5 43.48 40.16 -22.49
CA GLY A 5 42.17 40.45 -21.94
C GLY A 5 41.97 39.43 -20.81
N ASP A 6 41.96 39.88 -19.56
CA ASP A 6 41.77 39.02 -18.38
C ASP A 6 40.26 38.81 -18.15
N SER A 7 39.74 37.69 -18.65
CA SER A 7 38.34 37.31 -18.53
C SER A 7 38.12 36.52 -17.23
N ARG A 8 37.88 37.25 -16.13
CA ARG A 8 37.36 36.69 -14.88
C ARG A 8 35.98 36.06 -15.14
N PHE A 9 35.90 34.74 -15.10
CA PHE A 9 34.65 34.00 -14.99
C PHE A 9 33.92 34.38 -13.69
N LYS A 10 32.83 35.14 -13.80
CA LYS A 10 31.86 35.34 -12.70
C LYS A 10 30.84 34.22 -12.75
N MET A 11 30.97 33.24 -11.85
CA MET A 11 29.97 32.19 -11.64
C MET A 11 28.83 32.75 -10.78
N ASN A 12 27.74 33.17 -11.44
CA ASN A 12 26.52 33.60 -10.76
C ASN A 12 25.57 32.40 -10.59
N ASN A 13 25.74 31.61 -9.52
CA ASN A 13 24.73 30.61 -9.14
C ASN A 13 23.74 31.22 -8.12
N LYS A 14 22.72 31.92 -8.61
CA LYS A 14 21.50 32.16 -7.82
C LYS A 14 20.63 30.91 -7.89
N LEU A 15 20.87 29.97 -6.98
CA LEU A 15 19.96 28.85 -6.71
C LEU A 15 18.74 29.40 -5.95
N ASN A 16 17.77 29.92 -6.69
CA ASN A 16 16.48 30.33 -6.13
C ASN A 16 15.55 29.10 -6.07
N PHE A 17 15.75 28.23 -5.07
CA PHE A 17 14.82 27.13 -4.81
C PHE A 17 13.64 27.68 -3.99
N THR A 18 12.43 27.57 -4.52
CA THR A 18 11.22 28.04 -3.81
C THR A 18 10.85 27.06 -2.69
N ALA A 19 10.23 27.56 -1.62
CA ALA A 19 9.83 26.73 -0.48
C ALA A 19 8.84 25.60 -0.87
N SER A 20 8.05 25.78 -1.93
CA SER A 20 7.20 24.71 -2.49
C SER A 20 8.01 23.59 -3.13
N GLN A 21 9.12 23.92 -3.82
CA GLN A 21 10.01 22.92 -4.40
C GLN A 21 10.81 22.17 -3.32
N LEU A 22 11.21 22.85 -2.23
CA LEU A 22 11.84 22.18 -1.08
C LEU A 22 10.84 21.27 -0.33
N ARG A 23 9.57 21.69 -0.19
CA ARG A 23 8.54 20.88 0.49
C ARG A 23 8.32 19.51 -0.17
N GLY A 24 8.36 19.42 -1.50
CA GLY A 24 8.22 18.14 -2.21
C GLY A 24 9.43 17.22 -2.11
N LEU A 25 10.61 17.76 -1.75
CA LEU A 25 11.84 16.98 -1.55
C LEU A 25 12.01 16.51 -0.10
N ILE A 26 11.35 17.17 0.85
CA ILE A 26 11.44 16.89 2.30
C ILE A 26 10.15 16.21 2.80
N SER A 27 9.10 16.11 1.98
CA SER A 27 7.88 15.41 2.36
C SER A 27 8.18 13.93 2.59
N ASP A 28 8.13 13.52 3.86
CA ASP A 28 8.25 12.13 4.26
C ASP A 28 7.16 11.31 3.55
N PRO A 29 7.51 10.33 2.70
CA PRO A 29 6.52 9.51 1.99
C PRO A 29 5.58 8.77 2.94
N PHE A 30 5.94 8.63 4.23
CA PHE A 30 5.16 7.98 5.27
C PHE A 30 4.27 8.92 6.10
N THR A 31 4.20 10.22 5.79
CA THR A 31 3.21 11.08 6.46
C THR A 31 1.79 10.58 6.21
N LYS A 32 0.94 10.61 7.25
CA LYS A 32 -0.49 10.23 7.19
C LYS A 32 -1.18 10.81 5.94
N GLN A 33 -0.93 12.08 5.63
CA GLN A 33 -1.47 12.75 4.45
C GLN A 33 -0.98 12.16 3.12
N SER A 34 0.31 11.87 3.00
CA SER A 34 0.91 11.22 1.81
C SER A 34 0.28 9.84 1.57
N LEU A 35 0.14 9.05 2.65
CA LEU A 35 -0.44 7.72 2.57
C LEU A 35 -1.94 7.76 2.25
N ILE A 36 -2.71 8.64 2.91
CA ILE A 36 -4.13 8.86 2.59
C ILE A 36 -4.32 9.22 1.12
N SER A 37 -3.47 10.10 0.58
CA SER A 37 -3.50 10.46 -0.85
C SER A 37 -3.13 9.30 -1.76
N LYS A 38 -2.14 8.47 -1.42
CA LYS A 38 -1.74 7.29 -2.20
C LYS A 38 -2.86 6.26 -2.33
N TYR A 39 -3.59 6.00 -1.24
CA TYR A 39 -4.67 5.00 -1.22
C TYR A 39 -6.07 5.60 -1.40
N HIS A 40 -6.17 6.91 -1.69
CA HIS A 40 -7.44 7.62 -1.83
C HIS A 40 -8.42 7.38 -0.65
N LEU A 41 -7.92 7.33 0.58
CA LEU A 41 -8.76 7.25 1.77
C LEU A 41 -9.34 8.65 2.08
N PRO A 42 -10.53 8.79 2.72
CA PRO A 42 -11.51 7.80 3.13
C PRO A 42 -12.50 7.37 2.03
N GLU A 43 -12.21 7.60 0.74
CA GLU A 43 -13.23 7.45 -0.28
C GLU A 43 -13.88 6.07 -0.16
N LYS A 44 -15.22 6.05 -0.11
CA LYS A 44 -16.01 4.81 0.01
C LYS A 44 -15.54 3.77 -1.03
N ARG A 45 -15.18 4.25 -2.22
CA ARG A 45 -14.60 3.45 -3.32
C ARG A 45 -13.32 2.70 -2.93
N SER A 46 -12.42 3.32 -2.16
CA SER A 46 -11.16 2.72 -1.72
C SER A 46 -11.38 1.62 -0.70
N ILE A 47 -12.40 1.78 0.15
CA ILE A 47 -12.81 0.75 1.13
C ILE A 47 -13.52 -0.41 0.41
N ASP A 48 -14.40 -0.10 -0.53
CA ASP A 48 -15.05 -1.11 -1.39
C ASP A 48 -14.00 -1.93 -2.16
N ARG A 49 -12.94 -1.29 -2.65
CA ARG A 49 -11.80 -1.97 -3.28
C ARG A 49 -11.07 -2.91 -2.33
N ALA A 50 -10.86 -2.54 -1.07
CA ALA A 50 -10.24 -3.43 -0.09
C ALA A 50 -11.06 -4.72 0.11
N TRP A 51 -12.40 -4.61 0.11
CA TRP A 51 -13.30 -5.77 0.17
C TRP A 51 -13.18 -6.67 -1.04
N GLU A 52 -13.17 -6.09 -2.24
CA GLU A 52 -13.00 -6.86 -3.47
C GLU A 52 -11.66 -7.59 -3.50
N MET A 53 -10.59 -6.98 -2.96
CA MET A 53 -9.28 -7.62 -2.87
C MET A 53 -9.30 -8.82 -1.92
N LEU A 54 -9.94 -8.69 -0.75
CA LEU A 54 -10.10 -9.81 0.18
C LEU A 54 -10.87 -10.97 -0.45
N ASP A 55 -11.99 -10.71 -1.14
CA ASP A 55 -12.77 -11.76 -1.83
C ASP A 55 -11.96 -12.44 -2.94
N LYS A 56 -11.22 -11.67 -3.74
CA LYS A 56 -10.31 -12.21 -4.76
C LYS A 56 -9.23 -13.10 -4.15
N LEU A 57 -8.63 -12.69 -3.03
CA LEU A 57 -7.61 -13.47 -2.35
C LEU A 57 -8.15 -14.78 -1.80
N VAL A 58 -9.35 -14.79 -1.22
CA VAL A 58 -10.00 -16.03 -0.77
C VAL A 58 -10.11 -17.01 -1.95
N LYS A 59 -10.59 -16.55 -3.11
CA LYS A 59 -10.74 -17.39 -4.31
C LYS A 59 -9.40 -17.94 -4.81
N LEU A 60 -8.36 -17.11 -4.82
CA LEU A 60 -7.01 -17.54 -5.21
C LEU A 60 -6.44 -18.59 -4.25
N CYS A 61 -6.60 -18.37 -2.95
CA CYS A 61 -6.16 -19.30 -1.90
C CYS A 61 -6.97 -20.62 -1.91
N GLN A 62 -8.24 -20.59 -2.32
CA GLN A 62 -9.11 -21.77 -2.45
C GLN A 62 -8.79 -22.65 -3.67
N HIS A 63 -7.89 -22.22 -4.56
CA HIS A 63 -7.54 -23.00 -5.73
C HIS A 63 -7.02 -24.39 -5.33
N GLN A 64 -7.57 -25.47 -5.90
CA GLN A 64 -7.31 -26.86 -5.44
C GLN A 64 -5.82 -27.23 -5.40
N ARG A 65 -5.04 -26.70 -6.35
CA ARG A 65 -3.58 -26.90 -6.42
C ARG A 65 -2.79 -26.15 -5.35
N MET A 66 -3.42 -25.30 -4.55
CA MET A 66 -2.75 -24.59 -3.46
C MET A 66 -2.44 -25.47 -2.26
N ASN A 67 -3.18 -26.58 -2.08
CA ASN A 67 -2.96 -27.59 -1.04
C ASN A 67 -2.69 -26.99 0.37
N LEU A 68 -3.42 -25.94 0.74
CA LEU A 68 -3.24 -25.28 2.03
C LEU A 68 -3.64 -26.22 3.17
N LYS A 69 -2.72 -26.44 4.12
CA LYS A 69 -2.97 -27.25 5.30
C LYS A 69 -3.84 -26.47 6.29
N HIS A 70 -4.81 -27.15 6.91
CA HIS A 70 -5.71 -26.57 7.91
C HIS A 70 -5.00 -26.44 9.28
N SER A 71 -3.89 -25.71 9.31
CA SER A 71 -3.08 -25.46 10.49
C SER A 71 -2.92 -23.96 10.69
N PRO A 72 -2.94 -23.43 11.94
CA PRO A 72 -2.61 -22.04 12.19
C PRO A 72 -1.19 -21.70 11.70
N PRO A 73 -0.98 -20.55 11.03
CA PRO A 73 -1.98 -19.59 10.55
C PRO A 73 -2.69 -20.09 9.27
N TYR A 74 -4.03 -20.12 9.27
CA TYR A 74 -4.83 -20.59 8.12
C TYR A 74 -5.55 -19.43 7.42
N ILE A 75 -5.00 -19.04 6.25
CA ILE A 75 -5.43 -17.82 5.56
C ILE A 75 -6.89 -17.84 5.10
N LEU A 76 -7.46 -19.02 4.85
CA LEU A 76 -8.86 -19.16 4.43
C LEU A 76 -9.86 -18.90 5.55
N ASP A 77 -9.44 -18.96 6.82
CA ASP A 77 -10.25 -18.52 7.96
C ASP A 77 -9.98 -17.04 8.27
N ILE A 78 -8.72 -16.63 8.19
CA ILE A 78 -8.28 -15.27 8.55
C ILE A 78 -8.92 -14.21 7.63
N LEU A 79 -8.96 -14.43 6.31
CA LEU A 79 -9.50 -13.44 5.37
C LEU A 79 -10.99 -13.15 5.62
N PRO A 80 -11.88 -14.17 5.75
CA PRO A 80 -13.26 -13.96 6.19
C PRO A 80 -13.37 -13.27 7.56
N ASP A 81 -12.52 -13.63 8.52
CA ASP A 81 -12.55 -13.01 9.85
C ASP A 81 -12.21 -11.52 9.79
N ILE A 82 -11.18 -11.13 9.03
CA ILE A 82 -10.85 -9.71 8.79
C ILE A 82 -12.05 -8.99 8.16
N TYR A 83 -12.68 -9.61 7.16
CA TYR A 83 -13.85 -9.04 6.50
C TYR A 83 -14.99 -8.78 7.50
N LEU A 84 -15.29 -9.76 8.36
CA LEU A 84 -16.31 -9.65 9.37
C LEU A 84 -15.99 -8.56 10.40
N GLN A 85 -14.76 -8.51 10.91
CA GLN A 85 -14.34 -7.50 11.88
C GLN A 85 -14.48 -6.08 11.32
N MET A 86 -14.06 -5.85 10.08
CA MET A 86 -14.21 -4.55 9.46
C MET A 86 -15.68 -4.20 9.16
N LYS A 87 -16.54 -5.18 8.86
CA LYS A 87 -17.99 -4.95 8.73
C LYS A 87 -18.64 -4.56 10.05
N LEU A 88 -18.21 -5.16 11.16
CA LEU A 88 -18.65 -4.76 12.49
C LEU A 88 -18.24 -3.32 12.81
N ILE A 89 -17.00 -2.94 12.48
CA ILE A 89 -16.52 -1.56 12.61
C ILE A 89 -17.38 -0.61 11.75
N GLN A 90 -17.62 -0.94 10.48
CA GLN A 90 -18.48 -0.14 9.59
C GLN A 90 -19.87 0.10 10.19
N ASN A 91 -20.51 -0.95 10.71
CA ASN A 91 -21.85 -0.90 11.28
C ASN A 91 -21.89 -0.07 12.57
N HIS A 92 -20.88 -0.21 13.44
CA HIS A 92 -20.78 0.57 14.68
C HIS A 92 -20.73 2.08 14.42
N TYR A 93 -20.00 2.49 13.39
CA TYR A 93 -19.89 3.91 13.00
C TYR A 93 -21.00 4.35 12.02
N GLY A 94 -22.00 3.51 11.74
CA GLY A 94 -23.09 3.84 10.83
C GLY A 94 -22.64 4.23 9.42
N GLY A 95 -21.52 3.67 8.94
CA GLY A 95 -20.94 4.02 7.65
C GLY A 95 -20.27 5.39 7.57
N LYS A 96 -20.05 6.07 8.70
CA LYS A 96 -19.35 7.36 8.77
C LYS A 96 -17.83 7.19 8.70
N TRP A 97 -17.35 6.89 7.50
CA TRP A 97 -15.93 6.61 7.27
C TRP A 97 -14.98 7.77 7.60
N HIS A 98 -15.45 9.02 7.54
CA HIS A 98 -14.65 10.17 7.92
C HIS A 98 -14.24 10.10 9.40
N GLU A 99 -15.18 9.82 10.30
CA GLU A 99 -14.91 9.70 11.74
C GLU A 99 -13.92 8.55 12.02
N LEU A 100 -14.04 7.46 11.27
CA LEU A 100 -13.11 6.32 11.35
C LEU A 100 -11.68 6.66 10.93
N MET A 101 -11.49 7.51 9.90
CA MET A 101 -10.15 7.90 9.42
C MET A 101 -9.48 8.98 10.28
N GLU A 102 -10.21 9.59 11.21
CA GLU A 102 -9.58 10.43 12.23
C GLU A 102 -8.75 9.59 13.20
N ILE A 103 -9.09 8.31 13.37
CA ILE A 103 -8.36 7.37 14.20
C ILE A 103 -7.09 6.93 13.47
N ASP A 104 -5.92 7.39 13.93
CA ASP A 104 -4.61 7.09 13.33
C ASP A 104 -4.36 5.60 13.18
N TYR A 105 -4.71 4.81 14.19
CA TYR A 105 -4.59 3.35 14.14
C TYR A 105 -5.40 2.74 12.99
N PHE A 106 -6.64 3.20 12.77
CA PHE A 106 -7.47 2.67 11.70
C PHE A 106 -6.91 3.01 10.33
N VAL A 107 -6.38 4.22 10.15
CA VAL A 107 -5.69 4.62 8.92
C VAL A 107 -4.49 3.73 8.63
N VAL A 108 -3.61 3.52 9.63
CA VAL A 108 -2.44 2.63 9.50
C VAL A 108 -2.86 1.19 9.21
N PHE A 109 -3.90 0.71 9.89
CA PHE A 109 -4.47 -0.62 9.64
C PHE A 109 -4.95 -0.77 8.20
N MET A 110 -5.72 0.19 7.69
CA MET A 110 -6.26 0.16 6.32
C MET A 110 -5.15 0.18 5.27
N ILE A 111 -4.12 1.01 5.49
CA ILE A 111 -2.93 1.06 4.62
C ILE A 111 -2.22 -0.28 4.59
N ASN A 112 -1.95 -0.87 5.76
CA ASN A 112 -1.30 -2.16 5.87
C ASN A 112 -2.12 -3.27 5.24
N LEU A 113 -3.44 -3.29 5.47
CA LEU A 113 -4.34 -4.26 4.86
C LEU A 113 -4.26 -4.18 3.34
N TYR A 114 -4.37 -2.97 2.79
CA TYR A 114 -4.32 -2.76 1.35
C TYR A 114 -2.97 -3.24 0.78
N ASP A 115 -1.85 -2.82 1.37
CA ASP A 115 -0.51 -3.19 0.91
C ASP A 115 -0.27 -4.69 0.97
N LYS A 116 -0.74 -5.36 2.03
CA LYS A 116 -0.57 -6.82 2.16
C LYS A 116 -1.45 -7.55 1.16
N CYS A 117 -2.67 -7.09 0.94
CA CYS A 117 -3.54 -7.68 -0.07
C CYS A 117 -2.95 -7.50 -1.48
N GLU A 118 -2.43 -6.31 -1.81
CA GLU A 118 -1.82 -6.03 -3.12
C GLU A 118 -0.58 -6.91 -3.36
N LYS A 119 0.34 -6.97 -2.38
CA LYS A 119 1.51 -7.86 -2.45
C LYS A 119 1.14 -9.32 -2.59
N CYS A 120 0.07 -9.77 -1.92
CA CYS A 120 -0.40 -11.13 -2.05
C CYS A 120 -0.97 -11.39 -3.46
N MET A 121 -1.74 -10.46 -4.02
CA MET A 121 -2.21 -10.55 -5.41
C MET A 121 -1.03 -10.58 -6.41
N GLU A 122 -0.01 -9.74 -6.20
CA GLU A 122 1.23 -9.75 -6.99
C GLU A 122 1.98 -11.08 -6.86
N LEU A 123 2.02 -11.69 -5.68
CA LEU A 123 2.63 -13.00 -5.47
C LEU A 123 1.99 -14.05 -6.40
N PHE A 124 0.65 -14.09 -6.46
CA PHE A 124 -0.09 -14.98 -7.37
C PHE A 124 0.17 -14.66 -8.85
N SER A 125 0.22 -13.38 -9.22
CA SER A 125 0.48 -12.95 -10.59
C SER A 125 1.91 -13.29 -11.05
N ASN A 126 2.91 -12.96 -10.24
CA ASN A 126 4.34 -13.06 -10.58
C ASN A 126 4.85 -14.51 -10.52
N HIS A 127 4.33 -15.32 -9.61
CA HIS A 127 4.77 -16.70 -9.44
C HIS A 127 3.85 -17.70 -10.14
N SER A 128 2.67 -17.29 -10.62
CA SER A 128 1.76 -18.06 -11.48
C SER A 128 1.72 -19.56 -11.15
N TYR A 129 2.32 -20.43 -11.97
CA TYR A 129 2.33 -21.88 -11.74
C TYR A 129 3.29 -22.33 -10.62
N ASN A 130 4.35 -21.58 -10.34
CA ASN A 130 5.33 -21.89 -9.30
C ASN A 130 4.68 -21.89 -7.92
N ILE A 131 3.67 -21.05 -7.69
CA ILE A 131 2.98 -21.00 -6.40
C ILE A 131 2.27 -22.31 -6.05
N TYR A 132 2.03 -23.21 -7.02
CA TYR A 132 1.46 -24.54 -6.74
C TYR A 132 2.50 -25.57 -6.33
N ASN A 133 3.79 -25.25 -6.43
CA ASN A 133 4.87 -26.09 -5.91
C ASN A 133 5.23 -25.62 -4.50
N GLU A 134 5.07 -26.50 -3.51
CA GLU A 134 5.31 -26.20 -2.08
C GLU A 134 6.76 -25.74 -1.82
N ASP A 135 7.73 -26.22 -2.60
CA ASP A 135 9.16 -25.89 -2.44
C ASP A 135 9.59 -24.65 -3.25
N SER A 136 8.66 -23.94 -3.90
CA SER A 136 8.99 -22.76 -4.70
C SER A 136 9.32 -21.54 -3.84
N ILE A 137 10.10 -20.61 -4.40
CA ILE A 137 10.37 -19.30 -3.78
C ILE A 137 9.06 -18.53 -3.51
N GLY A 138 8.02 -18.73 -4.33
CA GLY A 138 6.71 -18.12 -4.12
C GLY A 138 5.96 -18.65 -2.88
N ARG A 139 6.44 -19.74 -2.26
CA ARG A 139 5.92 -20.36 -1.03
C ARG A 139 6.86 -20.19 0.16
N LEU A 140 8.15 -20.19 -0.11
CA LEU A 140 9.21 -19.97 0.86
C LEU A 140 9.40 -18.47 1.05
N VAL A 141 8.53 -17.86 1.85
CA VAL A 141 8.73 -16.49 2.32
C VAL A 141 9.71 -16.57 3.50
N GLU A 142 10.94 -16.09 3.30
CA GLU A 142 11.85 -15.69 4.40
C GLU A 142 11.32 -14.44 5.12
#